data_AF-A0A537W6S0-F1
#
_entry.id   AF-A0A537W6S0-F1
#
_cell.length_a   1.000
_cell.length_b   1.000
_cell.length_c   1.000
_cell.angle_alpha   90.00
_cell.angle_beta   90.00
_cell.angle_gamma   90.00
#
_symmetry.space_group_name_H-M   'P 1'
#
loop_
_entity.id
_entity.type
_entity.pdbx_description
1 polymer ?
#
loop_
_entity_poly.entity_id
_entity_poly.type
_entity_poly.pdbx_seq_one_letter_code
_entity_poly.pdbx_strand_id
1 'polypeptide(L)' 'MPIAFKEWAVTVRALAEGEQLVTLRKGLSQQPDKPLRLAHERFFLYPTFDHQPGDL' A
#
# COMPACT_ATOMS: atom_id res chain seq x y z
N MET A 1 19.30 -3.71 -2.56
CA MET A 1 18.49 -2.51 -2.85
C MET A 1 17.31 -2.48 -1.89
N PRO A 2 16.94 -1.32 -1.31
CA PRO A 2 15.78 -1.22 -0.43
C PRO A 2 14.48 -1.47 -1.22
N ILE A 3 13.50 -2.09 -0.58
CA ILE A 3 12.20 -2.43 -1.17
C ILE A 3 11.16 -1.51 -0.57
N ALA A 4 10.32 -0.94 -1.42
CA ALA A 4 9.25 -0.06 -1.00
C ALA A 4 7.97 -0.34 -1.78
N PHE A 5 6.83 -0.27 -1.09
CA PHE A 5 5.54 -0.25 -1.75
C PHE A 5 5.17 1.20 -2.11
N LYS A 6 4.65 1.40 -3.32
CA LYS A 6 4.12 2.68 -3.78
C LYS A 6 2.68 2.87 -3.26
N GLU A 7 2.15 4.08 -3.40
CA GLU A 7 0.73 4.42 -3.15
C GLU A 7 0.34 4.44 -1.66
N TRP A 8 1.25 4.95 -0.84
CA TRP A 8 1.09 5.05 0.62
C TRP A 8 1.07 6.47 1.16
N ALA A 9 0.95 7.50 0.30
CA ALA A 9 1.00 8.91 0.73
C ALA A 9 0.06 9.22 1.91
N VAL A 10 -1.21 8.78 1.83
CA VAL A 10 -2.21 9.01 2.88
C VAL A 10 -1.83 8.33 4.19
N THR A 11 -1.30 7.10 4.13
CA THR A 11 -0.87 6.37 5.34
C THR A 11 0.36 6.97 5.98
N VAL A 12 1.36 7.36 5.19
CA VAL A 12 2.56 8.03 5.71
C VAL A 12 2.17 9.32 6.43
N ARG A 13 1.27 10.11 5.83
CA ARG A 13 0.75 11.33 6.45
C ARG A 13 0.02 11.06 7.77
N ALA A 14 -0.95 10.15 7.78
CA ALA A 14 -1.71 9.83 8.99
C ALA A 14 -0.80 9.36 10.14
N LEU A 15 0.19 8.52 9.84
CA LEU A 15 1.18 8.09 10.83
C LEU A 15 2.02 9.25 11.38
N ALA A 16 2.43 10.18 10.53
CA ALA A 16 3.20 11.36 10.92
C ALA A 16 2.38 12.35 11.78
N GLU A 17 1.07 12.43 11.54
CA GLU A 17 0.13 13.31 12.25
C GLU A 17 -0.45 12.66 13.52
N GLY A 18 -0.11 11.38 13.80
CA GLY A 18 -0.65 10.64 14.95
C GLY A 18 -2.13 10.26 14.78
N GLU A 19 -2.61 10.21 13.54
CA GLU A 19 -3.98 9.89 13.20
C GLU A 19 -4.22 8.38 13.07
N GLN A 20 -5.42 7.94 13.41
CA GLN A 20 -5.84 6.55 13.19
C GLN A 20 -6.40 6.40 11.77
N LEU A 21 -5.81 5.50 10.99
CA LEU A 21 -6.26 5.17 9.63
C LEU A 21 -6.72 3.72 9.54
N VAL A 22 -7.89 3.49 8.94
CA VAL A 22 -8.34 2.14 8.53
C VAL A 22 -8.32 2.08 7.01
N THR A 23 -7.52 1.18 6.45
CA THR A 23 -7.43 0.97 5.00
C THR A 23 -8.24 -0.25 4.61
N LEU A 24 -9.35 -0.05 3.89
CA LEU A 24 -10.14 -1.11 3.27
C LEU A 24 -9.71 -1.24 1.81
N ARG A 25 -8.95 -2.28 1.49
CA ARG A 25 -8.60 -2.62 0.10
C ARG A 25 -9.31 -3.90 -0.30
N LYS A 26 -9.92 -3.90 -1.49
CA LYS A 26 -10.34 -5.12 -2.16
C LYS A 26 -9.08 -5.98 -2.32
N GLY A 27 -9.04 -7.14 -1.68
CA GLY A 27 -7.91 -8.06 -1.80
C GLY A 27 -7.61 -8.39 -3.26
N LEU A 28 -6.35 -8.70 -3.55
CA LEU A 28 -5.98 -9.24 -4.86
C LEU A 28 -6.77 -10.53 -5.12
N SER A 29 -7.24 -10.73 -6.35
CA SER A 29 -7.87 -11.99 -6.75
C SER A 29 -6.87 -13.12 -6.55
N GLN A 30 -7.14 -14.01 -5.58
CA GLN A 30 -6.29 -15.15 -5.32
C GLN A 30 -6.57 -16.23 -6.36
N GLN A 31 -5.53 -16.69 -7.06
CA GLN A 31 -5.61 -17.97 -7.74
C GLN A 31 -5.59 -19.08 -6.66
N PRO A 32 -6.41 -20.13 -6.78
CA PRO A 32 -6.52 -21.18 -5.76
C PRO A 32 -5.18 -21.77 -5.32
N ASP A 33 -4.22 -21.84 -6.24
CA ASP A 33 -2.95 -22.53 -6.05
C ASP A 33 -1.81 -21.60 -5.59
N LYS A 34 -2.06 -20.30 -5.41
CA LYS A 34 -1.02 -19.32 -5.05
C LYS A 34 -1.48 -18.37 -3.95
N PRO A 35 -1.19 -18.67 -2.67
CA PRO A 35 -1.51 -17.76 -1.59
C PRO A 35 -0.70 -16.47 -1.75
N LEU A 36 -1.35 -15.34 -1.48
CA LEU A 36 -0.64 -14.06 -1.39
C LEU A 36 0.36 -14.14 -0.23
N ARG A 37 1.64 -13.95 -0.55
CA ARG A 37 2.71 -13.86 0.44
C ARG A 37 3.47 -12.57 0.20
N LEU A 38 3.75 -11.84 1.28
CA LEU A 38 4.72 -10.76 1.24
C LEU A 38 6.09 -11.38 0.96
N ALA A 39 6.78 -10.88 -0.07
CA ALA A 39 8.11 -11.37 -0.42
C ALA A 39 9.17 -10.98 0.61
N HIS A 40 8.89 -9.99 1.47
CA HIS A 40 9.83 -9.42 2.43
C HIS A 40 9.14 -9.12 3.76
N GLU A 41 9.84 -9.42 4.86
CA GLU A 41 9.39 -9.13 6.22
C GLU A 41 9.57 -7.66 6.61
N ARG A 42 10.45 -6.93 5.90
CA ARG A 42 10.72 -5.51 6.11
C ARG A 42 10.75 -4.77 4.79
N PHE A 43 10.04 -3.66 4.72
CA PHE A 43 9.92 -2.81 3.55
C PHE A 43 9.65 -1.36 3.98
N PHE A 44 9.94 -0.42 3.10
CA PHE A 44 9.58 0.99 3.26
C PHE A 44 8.20 1.27 2.67
N LEU A 45 7.55 2.33 3.16
CA LEU A 45 6.37 2.92 2.53
C LEU A 45 6.82 4.09 1.67
N TYR A 46 6.58 4.03 0.36
CA TYR A 46 6.89 5.13 -0.55
C TYR A 46 5.64 6.01 -0.74
N PRO A 47 5.69 7.30 -0.38
CA PRO A 47 4.52 8.16 -0.27
C PRO A 47 4.09 8.74 -1.63
N THR A 48 3.77 7.87 -2.59
CA THR A 48 3.08 8.28 -3.82
C THR A 48 1.56 8.14 -3.65
N PHE A 49 0.80 8.78 -4.53
CA PHE A 49 -0.62 8.51 -4.72
C PHE A 49 -0.81 7.47 -5.83
N ASP A 50 -1.99 6.85 -5.88
CA ASP A 50 -2.39 5.94 -6.94
C ASP A 50 -2.27 6.62 -8.31
N HIS A 51 -1.95 5.84 -9.34
CA HIS A 51 -1.96 6.28 -10.73
C HIS A 51 -3.36 6.15 -11.30
N GLN A 52 -4.30 6.90 -10.73
CA GLN A 52 -5.61 7.09 -11.32
C GLN A 52 -5.54 8.29 -12.28
N PRO A 53 -5.94 8.14 -13.57
CA PRO A 53 -6.25 9.30 -14.40
C PRO A 53 -7.25 10.17 -13.64
N GLY A 54 -7.08 11.49 -13.66
CA GLY A 54 -8.11 12.38 -13.15
C GLY A 54 -9.39 12.12 -13.92
N ASP A 55 -10.45 11.70 -13.24
CA ASP A 55 -11.80 11.71 -13.79
C ASP A 55 -12.20 13.18 -13.98
N LEU A 56 -11.90 13.75 -15.15
CA LEU A 56 -12.46 14.99 -15.66
C LEU A 56 -13.19 14.72 -16.98
#